data_AF-A0A933PSS9-F1
#
_entry.id   AF-A0A933PSS9-F1
#
_cell.length_a   1.000
_cell.length_b   1.000
_cell.length_c   1.000
_cell.angle_alpha   90.00
_cell.angle_beta   90.00
_cell.angle_gamma   90.00
#
_symmetry.space_group_name_H-M   'P 1'
#
loop_
_entity.id
_entity.type
_entity.pdbx_description
1 polymer ?
#
loop_
_entity_poly.entity_id
_entity_poly.type
_entity_poly.pdbx_seq_one_letter_code
_entity_poly.pdbx_strand_id
1 'polypeptide(L)'
;MIFSYLILGHLLGDFILQPAKLVEWKMRSKKGIFVHALIHFITNLVIFSPLIYNGYTAMIPISFGVSFIHFWIDSAKISYDLRHDNKVTPFVLDQLLHLVVIIMAYAVSLKYAFQIPNTDFFRFYANFVIINFMSLIIFASMF
;
A
#
# COMPACT_ATOMS: atom_id res chain seq x y z
N MET A 1 -3.49 10.21 10.22
CA MET A 1 -2.18 10.12 9.53
C MET A 1 -1.89 8.70 9.04
N ILE A 2 -1.69 7.70 9.92
CA ILE A 2 -1.27 6.33 9.51
C ILE A 2 -2.20 5.72 8.45
N PHE A 3 -3.52 5.77 8.66
CA PHE A 3 -4.50 5.28 7.68
C PHE A 3 -4.30 5.94 6.31
N SER A 4 -4.19 7.27 6.27
CA SER A 4 -3.93 8.02 5.02
C SER A 4 -2.60 7.62 4.38
N TYR A 5 -1.56 7.33 5.17
CA TYR A 5 -0.29 6.84 4.63
C TYR A 5 -0.34 5.42 4.09
N LEU A 6 -1.12 4.52 4.70
CA LEU A 6 -1.37 3.19 4.16
C LEU A 6 -2.12 3.27 2.83
N ILE A 7 -3.12 4.17 2.73
CA ILE A 7 -3.81 4.46 1.47
C ILE A 7 -2.84 5.03 0.43
N LEU A 8 -2.01 6.01 0.81
CA LEU A 8 -1.01 6.59 -0.09
C LEU A 8 -0.02 5.53 -0.60
N GLY A 9 0.47 4.67 0.29
CA GLY A 9 1.38 3.58 -0.07
C GLY A 9 0.75 2.58 -1.04
N HIS A 10 -0.51 2.21 -0.82
CA HIS A 10 -1.29 1.37 -1.73
C HIS A 10 -1.44 2.02 -3.11
N LEU A 11 -1.87 3.29 -3.16
CA LEU A 11 -2.07 4.02 -4.42
C LEU A 11 -0.76 4.16 -5.21
N LEU A 12 0.34 4.50 -4.51
CA LEU A 12 1.67 4.55 -5.12
C LEU A 12 2.09 3.19 -5.67
N GLY A 13 1.92 2.12 -4.88
CA GLY A 13 2.31 0.78 -5.28
C GLY A 13 1.54 0.28 -6.51
N ASP A 14 0.21 0.28 -6.46
CA ASP A 14 -0.63 -0.33 -7.50
C ASP A 14 -0.78 0.50 -8.77
N PHE A 15 -0.67 1.84 -8.70
CA PHE A 15 -0.96 2.69 -9.86
C PHE A 15 0.23 3.47 -10.40
N ILE A 16 1.16 3.90 -9.54
CA ILE A 16 2.32 4.68 -9.98
C ILE A 16 3.55 3.80 -10.20
N LEU A 17 3.82 2.88 -9.29
CA LEU A 17 5.01 2.04 -9.27
C LEU A 17 4.80 0.66 -9.92
N GLN A 18 3.69 0.49 -10.63
CA GLN A 18 3.35 -0.72 -11.39
C GLN A 18 3.36 -0.46 -12.91
N PRO A 19 4.53 -0.37 -13.55
CA PRO A 19 4.61 -0.14 -14.99
C PRO A 19 4.03 -1.32 -15.79
N ALA A 20 3.60 -1.08 -17.03
CA ALA A 20 3.01 -2.11 -17.90
C ALA A 20 3.86 -3.39 -18.02
N LYS A 21 5.19 -3.26 -18.08
CA LYS A 21 6.12 -4.41 -18.09
C LYS A 21 6.00 -5.28 -16.84
N LEU A 22 5.75 -4.68 -15.67
CA LEU A 22 5.55 -5.43 -14.43
C LEU A 22 4.20 -6.14 -14.46
N VAL A 23 3.15 -5.51 -14.99
CA VAL A 23 1.84 -6.15 -15.19
C VAL A 23 1.97 -7.38 -16.09
N GLU A 24 2.63 -7.26 -17.24
CA GLU A 24 2.90 -8.38 -18.15
C GLU A 24 3.68 -9.50 -17.45
N TRP A 25 4.66 -9.14 -16.61
CA TRP A 25 5.43 -10.12 -15.87
C TRP A 25 4.60 -10.86 -14.82
N LYS A 26 3.70 -10.16 -14.10
CA LYS A 26 2.75 -10.79 -13.15
C LYS A 26 1.89 -11.84 -13.83
N MET A 27 1.45 -11.59 -15.06
CA MET A 27 0.66 -12.56 -15.84
C MET A 27 1.45 -13.80 -16.26
N ARG A 28 2.77 -13.68 -16.43
CA ARG A 28 3.64 -14.79 -16.88
C ARG A 28 4.26 -15.58 -15.73
N SER A 29 4.44 -14.97 -14.56
CA SER A 29 5.16 -15.60 -13.44
C SER A 29 4.84 -14.99 -12.08
N LYS A 30 4.74 -15.84 -11.05
CA LYS A 30 4.67 -15.43 -9.64
C LYS A 30 5.86 -14.57 -9.19
N LYS A 31 6.99 -14.61 -9.90
CA LYS A 31 8.14 -13.72 -9.63
C LYS A 31 7.77 -12.24 -9.84
N GLY A 32 6.97 -11.91 -10.85
CA GLY A 32 6.49 -10.55 -11.06
C GLY A 32 5.59 -10.09 -9.91
N ILE A 33 4.75 -10.99 -9.39
CA ILE A 33 3.89 -10.70 -8.24
C ILE A 33 4.72 -10.48 -6.96
N PHE A 34 5.74 -11.31 -6.76
CA PHE A 34 6.67 -11.14 -5.64
C PHE A 34 7.40 -9.80 -5.70
N VAL A 35 7.90 -9.40 -6.88
CA VAL A 35 8.54 -8.10 -7.08
C VAL A 35 7.57 -6.95 -6.81
N HIS A 36 6.33 -7.06 -7.26
CA HIS A 36 5.29 -6.07 -6.98
C HIS A 36 4.99 -5.94 -5.47
N ALA A 37 4.82 -7.07 -4.77
CA ALA A 37 4.65 -7.07 -3.32
C ALA A 37 5.86 -6.47 -2.58
N LEU A 38 7.08 -6.70 -3.09
CA LEU A 38 8.29 -6.09 -2.55
C LEU A 38 8.32 -4.58 -2.77
N ILE A 39 7.84 -4.08 -3.91
CA ILE A 39 7.67 -2.64 -4.15
C ILE A 39 6.72 -2.05 -3.11
N HIS A 40 5.59 -2.68 -2.84
CA HIS A 40 4.67 -2.25 -1.77
C HIS A 40 5.36 -2.20 -0.40
N PHE A 41 6.16 -3.22 -0.09
CA PHE A 41 6.87 -3.28 1.19
C PHE A 41 7.86 -2.12 1.33
N ILE A 42 8.70 -1.90 0.31
CA ILE A 42 9.69 -0.82 0.29
C ILE A 42 9.00 0.54 0.32
N THR A 43 7.94 0.75 -0.46
CA THR A 43 7.16 2.00 -0.46
C THR A 43 6.62 2.32 0.93
N ASN A 44 6.03 1.34 1.61
CA ASN A 44 5.55 1.53 2.98
C ASN A 44 6.71 1.82 3.95
N LEU A 45 7.84 1.12 3.84
CA LEU A 45 9.01 1.42 4.67
C LEU A 45 9.54 2.83 4.46
N VAL A 46 9.56 3.33 3.22
CA VAL A 46 9.99 4.70 2.91
C VAL A 46 9.01 5.71 3.52
N ILE A 47 7.70 5.53 3.31
CA ILE A 47 6.66 6.42 3.84
C ILE A 47 6.70 6.46 5.37
N PHE A 48 6.88 5.31 6.03
CA PHE A 48 6.91 5.21 7.49
C PHE A 48 8.30 5.39 8.10
N SER A 49 9.35 5.57 7.28
CA SER A 49 10.72 5.70 7.79
C SER A 49 10.89 6.79 8.85
N PRO A 50 10.24 7.97 8.78
CA PRO A 50 10.39 8.97 9.84
C PRO A 50 9.83 8.49 11.19
N LEU A 51 8.75 7.71 11.19
CA LEU A 51 8.20 7.11 12.41
C LEU A 51 9.10 5.98 12.92
N ILE A 52 9.58 5.12 12.02
CA ILE A 52 10.47 4.00 12.36
C ILE A 52 11.75 4.52 13.02
N TYR A 53 12.39 5.54 12.43
CA TYR A 53 13.61 6.15 13.00
C TYR A 53 13.39 6.80 14.36
N ASN A 54 12.16 7.24 14.66
CA ASN A 54 11.82 7.84 15.94
C ASN A 54 11.25 6.84 16.96
N GLY A 55 11.39 5.54 16.70
CA GLY A 55 11.07 4.47 17.66
C GLY A 55 9.77 3.70 17.37
N TYR A 56 9.01 4.07 16.34
CA TYR A 56 7.80 3.35 15.96
C TYR A 56 8.09 2.11 15.10
N THR A 57 8.91 1.20 15.63
CA THR A 57 9.40 0.01 14.91
C THR A 57 8.29 -0.97 14.52
N ALA A 58 7.13 -0.94 15.18
CA ALA A 58 5.97 -1.76 14.83
C ALA A 58 5.45 -1.52 13.40
N MET A 59 5.79 -0.39 12.76
CA MET A 59 5.47 -0.15 11.35
C MET A 59 6.19 -1.12 10.39
N ILE A 60 7.33 -1.70 10.78
CA ILE A 60 8.05 -2.69 9.96
C ILE A 60 7.24 -3.98 9.79
N PRO A 61 6.85 -4.72 10.87
CA PRO A 61 6.06 -5.93 10.72
C PRO A 61 4.65 -5.65 10.17
N ILE A 62 4.07 -4.47 10.44
CA ILE A 62 2.79 -4.07 9.83
C ILE A 62 2.94 -3.90 8.30
N SER A 63 3.98 -3.20 7.84
CA SER A 63 4.25 -3.04 6.41
C SER A 63 4.51 -4.39 5.74
N PHE A 64 5.25 -5.28 6.40
CA PHE A 64 5.47 -6.64 5.93
C PHE A 64 4.14 -7.41 5.81
N GLY A 65 3.28 -7.35 6.83
CA GLY A 65 1.98 -8.02 6.83
C GLY A 65 1.07 -7.53 5.70
N VAL A 66 1.00 -6.22 5.48
CA VAL A 66 0.22 -5.62 4.37
C VAL A 66 0.74 -6.13 3.03
N SER A 67 2.05 -6.07 2.78
CA SER A 67 2.66 -6.52 1.51
C SER A 67 2.57 -8.03 1.30
N PHE A 68 2.66 -8.81 2.39
CA PHE A 68 2.49 -10.25 2.34
C PHE A 68 1.06 -10.63 1.93
N ILE A 69 0.05 -9.97 2.50
CA ILE A 69 -1.34 -10.22 2.10
C ILE A 69 -1.60 -9.70 0.68
N HIS A 70 -1.03 -8.55 0.31
CA HIS A 70 -1.08 -8.00 -1.06
C HIS A 70 -0.65 -9.05 -2.09
N PHE A 71 0.49 -9.71 -1.88
CA PHE A 71 0.97 -10.79 -2.75
C PHE A 71 -0.09 -11.87 -3.00
N TRP A 72 -0.84 -12.27 -1.98
CA TRP A 72 -1.87 -13.30 -2.09
C TRP A 72 -3.13 -12.81 -2.79
N ILE A 73 -3.55 -11.57 -2.54
CA ILE A 73 -4.68 -10.94 -3.24
C ILE A 73 -4.36 -10.84 -4.74
N ASP A 74 -3.21 -10.28 -5.09
CA ASP A 74 -2.76 -10.15 -6.48
C ASP A 74 -2.62 -11.53 -7.16
N SER A 75 -2.13 -12.54 -6.43
CA SER A 75 -2.05 -13.91 -6.93
C SER A 75 -3.41 -14.50 -7.25
N ALA A 76 -4.42 -14.25 -6.40
CA ALA A 76 -5.79 -14.71 -6.62
C ALA A 76 -6.43 -14.00 -7.82
N LYS A 77 -6.26 -12.67 -7.93
CA LYS A 77 -6.71 -11.87 -9.06
C LYS A 77 -6.12 -12.35 -10.38
N ILE A 78 -4.79 -12.50 -10.46
CA ILE A 78 -4.13 -12.98 -11.69
C ILE A 78 -4.62 -14.39 -12.06
N SER A 79 -4.80 -15.27 -11.06
CA SER A 79 -5.34 -16.61 -11.31
C SER A 79 -6.75 -16.59 -11.87
N TYR A 80 -7.58 -15.62 -11.45
CA TYR A 80 -8.91 -15.39 -12.01
C TYR A 80 -8.83 -14.81 -13.42
N ASP A 81 -8.01 -13.78 -13.63
CA ASP A 81 -7.85 -13.09 -14.92
C ASP A 81 -7.30 -14.01 -16.01
N LEU A 82 -6.49 -15.02 -15.68
CA LEU A 82 -6.01 -15.99 -16.67
C LEU A 82 -7.09 -16.95 -17.17
N ARG A 83 -8.25 -17.03 -16.50
CA ARG A 83 -9.32 -17.99 -16.81
C ARG A 83 -10.63 -17.35 -17.28
N HIS A 84 -10.73 -16.02 -17.20
CA HIS A 84 -11.97 -15.29 -17.48
C HIS A 84 -11.70 -14.00 -18.23
N ASP A 85 -12.60 -13.63 -19.13
CA ASP A 85 -12.50 -12.40 -19.92
C ASP A 85 -12.95 -11.15 -19.15
N ASN A 86 -13.81 -11.31 -18.14
CA ASN A 86 -14.24 -10.20 -17.28
C ASN A 86 -13.09 -9.70 -16.40
N LYS A 87 -12.68 -8.45 -16.58
CA LYS A 87 -11.61 -7.79 -15.80
C LYS A 87 -12.11 -6.77 -14.78
N VAL A 88 -13.33 -6.28 -14.95
CA VAL A 88 -13.86 -5.19 -14.10
C VAL A 88 -14.21 -5.71 -12.71
N THR A 89 -14.95 -6.81 -12.62
CA THR A 89 -15.33 -7.41 -11.34
C THR A 89 -14.11 -7.83 -10.50
N PRO A 90 -13.12 -8.59 -11.02
CA PRO A 90 -11.95 -8.94 -10.23
C PRO A 90 -11.14 -7.71 -9.82
N PHE A 91 -11.09 -6.65 -10.65
CA PHE A 91 -10.45 -5.38 -10.27
C PHE A 91 -11.15 -4.70 -9.08
N VAL A 92 -12.48 -4.61 -9.09
CA VAL A 92 -13.22 -3.98 -7.97
C VAL A 92 -13.05 -4.80 -6.68
N LEU A 93 -13.18 -6.13 -6.76
CA LEU A 93 -12.98 -7.01 -5.61
C LEU A 93 -11.57 -6.91 -5.06
N ASP A 94 -10.57 -6.85 -5.93
CA ASP A 94 -9.17 -6.63 -5.60
C ASP A 94 -8.98 -5.34 -4.78
N GLN A 95 -9.51 -4.21 -5.24
CA GLN A 95 -9.40 -2.94 -4.49
C GLN A 95 -10.12 -2.97 -3.13
N LEU A 96 -11.28 -3.64 -3.05
CA LEU A 96 -12.00 -3.80 -1.78
C LEU A 96 -11.23 -4.67 -0.78
N LEU A 97 -10.62 -5.77 -1.22
CA LEU A 97 -9.80 -6.62 -0.37
C LEU A 97 -8.59 -5.87 0.17
N HIS A 98 -7.91 -5.09 -0.68
CA HIS A 98 -6.80 -4.24 -0.25
C HIS A 98 -7.24 -3.20 0.79
N LEU A 99 -8.41 -2.57 0.61
CA LEU A 99 -8.96 -1.64 1.59
C LEU A 99 -9.22 -2.32 2.94
N VAL A 100 -9.75 -3.55 2.95
CA VAL A 100 -9.94 -4.34 4.17
C VAL A 100 -8.61 -4.59 4.88
N VAL A 101 -7.55 -4.96 4.13
CA VAL A 101 -6.20 -5.15 4.68
C VAL A 101 -5.66 -3.86 5.31
N ILE A 102 -5.85 -2.71 4.65
CA ILE A 102 -5.45 -1.40 5.17
C ILE A 102 -6.19 -1.06 6.47
N ILE A 103 -7.50 -1.30 6.53
CA ILE A 103 -8.31 -1.09 7.74
C ILE A 103 -7.80 -1.97 8.89
N MET A 104 -7.52 -3.25 8.62
CA MET A 104 -6.97 -4.17 9.63
C MET A 104 -5.58 -3.72 10.10
N ALA A 105 -4.68 -3.33 9.19
CA ALA A 105 -3.36 -2.83 9.52
C ALA A 105 -3.42 -1.55 10.36
N TYR A 106 -4.34 -0.64 10.02
CA TYR A 106 -4.60 0.55 10.83
C TYR A 106 -5.12 0.19 12.22
N ALA A 107 -6.10 -0.70 12.34
CA ALA A 107 -6.62 -1.15 13.63
C ALA A 107 -5.53 -1.79 14.51
N VAL A 108 -4.62 -2.58 13.91
CA VAL A 108 -3.45 -3.14 14.62
C VAL A 108 -2.50 -2.03 15.06
N SER A 109 -2.24 -1.02 14.22
CA SER A 109 -1.36 0.11 14.54
C SER A 109 -1.79 0.88 15.78
N LEU A 110 -3.11 1.00 16.03
CA LEU A 110 -3.67 1.72 17.18
C LEU A 110 -3.26 1.14 18.54
N LYS A 111 -2.87 -0.14 18.59
CA LYS A 111 -2.39 -0.80 19.82
C LYS A 111 -1.01 -0.32 20.25
N TYR A 112 -0.25 0.25 19.33
CA TYR A 112 1.12 0.69 19.55
C TYR A 112 1.11 2.19 19.78
N ALA A 113 0.99 2.60 21.05
CA ALA A 113 1.07 4.01 21.42
C ALA A 113 2.44 4.58 21.02
N PHE A 114 2.41 5.72 20.34
CA PHE A 114 3.62 6.40 19.87
C PHE A 114 3.47 7.91 20.01
N GLN A 115 4.49 8.56 20.56
CA GLN A 115 4.56 10.01 20.64
C GLN A 115 5.35 10.53 19.45
N ILE A 116 4.68 11.31 18.61
CA ILE A 116 5.33 11.96 17.48
C ILE A 116 6.13 13.17 18.01
N PRO A 117 7.42 13.32 17.64
CA PRO A 117 8.18 14.50 18.03
C PRO A 117 7.51 15.79 17.56
N ASN A 118 7.48 16.81 18.41
CA ASN A 118 6.86 18.10 18.08
C ASN A 118 7.86 19.02 17.34
N THR A 119 8.27 18.63 16.14
CA THR A 119 9.11 19.44 15.25
C THR A 119 8.32 19.92 14.03
N ASP A 120 8.79 20.96 13.34
CA ASP A 120 8.15 21.45 12.12
C ASP A 120 8.03 20.36 11.05
N PHE A 121 9.08 19.55 10.91
CA PHE A 121 9.07 18.40 10.01
C PHE A 121 7.92 17.44 10.34
N PHE A 122 7.73 17.08 11.62
CA PHE A 122 6.66 16.16 12.01
C PHE A 122 5.27 16.77 11.95
N ARG A 123 5.14 18.09 12.15
CA ARG A 123 3.89 18.81 11.92
C ARG A 123 3.49 18.78 10.44
N PHE A 124 4.45 18.95 9.54
CA PHE A 124 4.24 18.83 8.10
C PHE A 124 3.94 17.39 7.68
N TYR A 125 4.79 16.44 8.09
CA TYR A 125 4.64 15.00 7.81
C TYR A 125 3.28 14.49 8.31
N ALA A 126 2.89 14.82 9.54
CA ALA A 126 1.62 14.36 10.11
C ALA A 126 0.39 15.15 9.66
N ASN A 127 0.56 16.14 8.77
CA ASN A 127 -0.53 16.99 8.35
C ASN A 127 -1.56 16.21 7.52
N PHE A 128 -2.75 16.03 8.10
CA PHE A 128 -3.83 15.28 7.47
C PHE A 128 -4.24 15.84 6.10
N VAL A 129 -4.31 17.17 5.96
CA VAL A 129 -4.74 17.80 4.69
C VAL A 129 -3.74 17.51 3.59
N ILE A 130 -2.44 17.63 3.89
CA ILE A 130 -1.37 17.41 2.90
C ILE A 130 -1.38 15.97 2.39
N ILE A 131 -1.43 14.98 3.29
CA ILE A 131 -1.38 13.57 2.90
C ILE A 131 -2.58 13.21 2.03
N ASN A 132 -3.80 13.61 2.44
CA ASN A 132 -5.00 13.29 1.66
C ASN A 132 -5.05 14.05 0.33
N PHE A 133 -4.51 15.27 0.27
CA PHE A 133 -4.36 15.99 -0.98
C PHE A 133 -3.41 15.27 -1.95
N MET A 134 -2.27 14.77 -1.46
CA MET A 134 -1.37 13.93 -2.28
C MET A 134 -2.04 12.64 -2.74
N SER A 135 -2.77 11.95 -1.86
CA SER A 135 -3.54 10.75 -2.21
C SER A 135 -4.59 11.05 -3.30
N LEU A 136 -5.27 12.19 -3.20
CA LEU A 136 -6.25 12.63 -4.19
C LEU A 136 -5.61 12.93 -5.55
N ILE A 137 -4.46 13.62 -5.58
CA ILE A 137 -3.75 13.89 -6.84
C ILE A 137 -3.36 12.58 -7.52
N ILE A 138 -2.80 11.63 -6.76
CA ILE A 138 -2.42 10.33 -7.31
C ILE A 138 -3.66 9.61 -7.84
N PHE A 139 -4.74 9.57 -7.08
CA PHE A 139 -5.99 8.96 -7.52
C PHE A 139 -6.56 9.63 -8.79
N ALA A 140 -6.53 10.96 -8.87
CA ALA A 140 -7.01 11.71 -10.03
C ALA A 140 -6.14 11.49 -11.28
N SER A 141 -4.83 11.24 -11.10
CA SER A 141 -3.91 10.97 -12.22
C SER A 141 -4.10 9.61 -12.90
N MET A 142 -4.99 8.77 -12.35
CA MET A 142 -5.28 7.42 -12.85
C MET A 142 -6.36 7.39 -13.95
N PHE A 143 -7.00 8.53 -14.24
CA PHE A 143 -8.05 8.70 -15.25
C PHE A 143 -7.65 9.76 -16.27
#